data_AF-B8CXU5-F1
#
_entry.id   AF-B8CXU5-F1
#
_cell.length_a   1.000
_cell.length_b   1.000
_cell.length_c   1.000
_cell.angle_alpha   90.00
_cell.angle_beta   90.00
_cell.angle_gamma   90.00
#
_symmetry.space_group_name_H-M   'P 1'
#
loop_
_entity.id
_entity.type
_entity.pdbx_description
1 polymer ?
#
loop_
_entity_poly.entity_id
_entity_poly.type
_entity_poly.pdbx_seq_one_letter_code
_entity_poly.pdbx_strand_id
1 'polypeptide(L)'
;MNNTKKVTLLIGSPKGESSTSAVLGHYILKKLKEKSFQTDVLHIHSQLKTQNKREQLLNKIENTDLIVLTFPLYVDTLPAPVIKHLN
;
A
#
# COMPACT_ATOMS: atom_id res chain seq x y z
N MET A 1 8.67 -0.42 -26.58
CA MET A 1 7.51 0.09 -25.80
C MET A 1 8.05 0.61 -24.48
N ASN A 2 7.84 1.88 -24.14
CA ASN A 2 8.21 2.37 -22.81
C ASN A 2 7.31 1.68 -21.79
N ASN A 3 7.87 0.75 -21.01
CA ASN A 3 7.11 0.03 -20.00
C ASN A 3 6.85 0.99 -18.83
N THR A 4 5.65 1.58 -18.79
CA THR A 4 5.22 2.48 -17.72
C THR A 4 5.35 1.75 -16.38
N LYS A 5 6.20 2.26 -15.50
CA LYS A 5 6.45 1.65 -14.19
C LYS A 5 5.22 1.78 -13.30
N LYS A 6 4.85 0.70 -12.60
CA LYS A 6 3.71 0.63 -11.69
C LYS A 6 4.15 0.77 -10.25
N VAL A 7 3.47 1.63 -9.50
CA VAL A 7 3.64 1.76 -8.06
C VAL A 7 2.32 1.48 -7.34
N THR A 8 2.38 0.65 -6.30
CA THR A 8 1.23 0.39 -5.42
C THR A 8 1.51 0.96 -4.03
N LEU A 9 0.63 1.84 -3.56
CA LEU A 9 0.60 2.30 -2.19
C LEU A 9 -0.21 1.33 -1.33
N LEU A 10 0.41 0.83 -0.25
CA LEU A 10 -0.22 0.06 0.78
C LEU A 10 -0.38 0.92 2.04
N ILE A 11 -1.63 1.22 2.41
CA ILE A 11 -1.97 1.94 3.63
C ILE A 11 -2.22 0.91 4.74
N GLY A 12 -1.30 0.88 5.71
CA GLY A 12 -1.33 -0.01 6.87
C GLY A 12 -2.11 0.53 8.08
N SER A 13 -2.59 1.77 8.03
CA SER A 13 -3.38 2.33 9.12
C SER A 13 -4.78 1.69 9.21
N PRO A 14 -5.26 1.31 10.41
CA PRO A 14 -6.64 0.85 10.59
C PRO A 14 -7.67 1.96 10.30
N LYS A 15 -7.26 3.23 10.32
CA LYS A 15 -8.11 4.39 10.00
C LYS A 15 -8.32 4.61 8.49
N GLY A 16 -7.70 3.81 7.62
CA GLY A 16 -7.86 3.90 6.16
C GLY A 16 -7.49 5.28 5.60
N GLU A 17 -8.30 5.81 4.66
CA GLU A 17 -8.08 7.11 4.00
C GLU A 17 -8.04 8.30 4.96
N SER A 18 -8.70 8.20 6.11
CA SER A 18 -8.67 9.26 7.13
C SER A 18 -7.35 9.35 7.92
N SER A 19 -6.37 8.50 7.60
CA SER A 19 -5.12 8.40 8.35
C SER A 19 -4.02 9.32 7.81
N THR A 20 -3.11 9.75 8.69
CA THR A 20 -1.87 10.45 8.29
C THR A 20 -1.01 9.60 7.35
N SER A 21 -1.03 8.27 7.50
CA SER A 21 -0.36 7.34 6.58
C SER A 21 -0.90 7.46 5.16
N ALA A 22 -2.23 7.57 4.99
CA ALA A 22 -2.86 7.80 3.69
C ALA A 22 -2.41 9.14 3.10
N VAL A 23 -2.43 10.22 3.88
CA VAL A 23 -1.97 11.55 3.43
C VAL A 23 -0.52 11.51 2.94
N LEU A 24 0.38 10.92 3.72
CA LEU A 24 1.79 10.76 3.36
C LEU A 24 1.95 9.93 2.08
N GLY A 25 1.26 8.79 2.01
CA GLY A 25 1.31 7.89 0.87
C GLY A 25 0.83 8.56 -0.42
N HIS A 26 -0.30 9.26 -0.37
CA HIS A 26 -0.85 10.00 -1.51
C HIS A 26 0.09 11.13 -1.96
N TYR A 27 0.76 11.81 -1.02
CA TYR A 27 1.76 12.81 -1.38
C TYR A 27 2.93 12.19 -2.17
N ILE A 28 3.44 11.03 -1.73
CA ILE A 28 4.49 10.29 -2.45
C ILE A 28 4.00 9.85 -3.84
N LEU A 29 2.79 9.29 -3.93
CA LEU A 29 2.21 8.86 -5.20
C LEU A 29 2.03 10.02 -6.18
N LYS A 30 1.62 11.20 -5.70
CA LYS A 30 1.54 12.41 -6.53
C LYS A 30 2.89 12.71 -7.19
N LYS A 31 3.99 12.63 -6.44
CA LYS A 31 5.36 12.84 -6.95
C LYS A 31 5.82 11.76 -7.92
N LEU A 32 5.38 10.52 -7.75
CA LEU A 32 5.69 9.44 -8.68
C LEU A 32 4.86 9.54 -9.97
N LYS A 33 3.60 9.97 -9.87
CA LYS A 33 2.73 10.24 -11.02
C LYS A 33 3.30 11.35 -11.91
N GLU A 34 3.88 12.40 -11.30
CA GLU A 34 4.64 13.45 -12.01
C GLU A 34 5.85 12.89 -12.80
N LYS A 35 6.35 11.70 -12.44
CA LYS A 35 7.42 10.97 -13.13
C LYS A 35 6.90 9.84 -14.04
N SER A 36 5.64 9.91 -14.44
CA SER A 36 4.98 8.94 -15.33
C SER A 36 4.83 7.53 -14.76
N PHE A 37 4.80 7.36 -13.44
CA PHE A 37 4.40 6.08 -12.84
C PHE A 37 2.88 5.92 -12.90
N GLN A 38 2.43 4.70 -13.19
CA GLN A 38 1.05 4.30 -12.95
C GLN A 38 0.88 3.99 -11.45
N THR A 39 -0.11 4.62 -10.81
CA THR A 39 -0.29 4.53 -9.36
C THR A 39 -1.55 3.75 -8.99
N ASP A 40 -1.48 2.88 -7.98
CA ASP A 40 -2.61 2.18 -7.38
C ASP A 40 -2.56 2.31 -5.85
N VAL A 41 -3.71 2.17 -5.17
CA VAL A 41 -3.83 2.34 -3.72
C VAL A 41 -4.65 1.21 -3.13
N LEU A 42 -4.12 0.60 -2.06
CA LEU A 42 -4.76 -0.47 -1.31
C LEU A 42 -4.69 -0.22 0.19
N HIS A 43 -5.78 -0.51 0.88
CA HIS A 43 -5.83 -0.52 2.34
C HIS A 43 -5.62 -1.93 2.87
N ILE A 44 -4.48 -2.16 3.51
CA ILE A 44 -4.10 -3.49 4.02
C ILE A 44 -5.24 -4.05 4.90
N HIS A 45 -5.74 -3.26 5.85
CA HIS A 45 -6.78 -3.73 6.77
C HIS A 45 -8.07 -4.21 6.08
N SER A 46 -8.45 -3.61 4.94
CA SER A 46 -9.66 -4.03 4.22
C SER A 46 -9.42 -5.24 3.31
N GLN A 47 -8.21 -5.38 2.76
CA GLN A 47 -7.83 -6.46 1.84
C GLN A 47 -7.62 -7.80 2.56
N LEU A 48 -7.35 -7.79 3.87
CA LEU A 48 -7.09 -9.01 4.63
C LEU A 48 -8.35 -9.68 5.18
N LYS A 49 -9.53 -9.08 4.99
CA LYS A 49 -10.80 -9.56 5.59
C LYS A 49 -11.28 -10.90 5.02
N THR A 50 -10.98 -11.20 3.77
CA THR A 50 -11.44 -12.43 3.09
C THR A 50 -10.34 -13.03 2.24
N GLN A 51 -10.40 -14.34 1.99
CA GLN A 51 -9.41 -15.04 1.15
C GLN A 51 -9.30 -14.43 -0.24
N ASN A 52 -10.42 -14.19 -0.92
CA ASN A 52 -10.47 -13.57 -2.25
C ASN A 52 -9.76 -12.20 -2.27
N LYS A 53 -9.99 -11.34 -1.26
CA LYS A 53 -9.32 -10.04 -1.20
C LYS A 53 -7.82 -10.15 -0.94
N ARG A 54 -7.37 -11.18 -0.20
CA ARG A 54 -5.94 -11.46 -0.03
C ARG A 54 -5.30 -11.88 -1.33
N GLU A 55 -5.96 -12.74 -2.10
CA GLU A 55 -5.48 -13.15 -3.43
C GLU A 55 -5.41 -11.94 -4.39
N GLN A 56 -6.40 -11.06 -4.37
CA GLN A 56 -6.37 -9.80 -5.14
C GLN A 56 -5.21 -8.88 -4.74
N LEU A 57 -4.92 -8.78 -3.44
CA LEU A 57 -3.76 -8.04 -2.94
C LEU A 57 -2.44 -8.64 -3.44
N LEU A 58 -2.28 -9.97 -3.32
CA LEU A 58 -1.08 -10.68 -3.78
C LEU A 58 -0.87 -10.51 -5.28
N ASN A 59 -1.93 -10.67 -6.08
CA ASN A 59 -1.87 -10.46 -7.53
C ASN A 59 -1.44 -9.02 -7.89
N LYS A 60 -1.93 -8.00 -7.17
CA LYS A 60 -1.51 -6.61 -7.39
C LYS A 60 -0.05 -6.36 -7.02
N ILE A 61 0.42 -7.00 -5.94
CA ILE A 61 1.81 -6.94 -5.49
C ILE A 61 2.74 -7.57 -6.53
N GLU A 62 2.40 -8.74 -7.05
CA GLU A 62 3.18 -9.46 -8.07
C GLU A 62 3.32 -8.66 -9.38
N ASN A 63 2.31 -7.86 -9.72
CA ASN A 63 2.28 -7.06 -10.94
C ASN A 63 2.77 -5.61 -10.78
N THR A 64 3.40 -5.27 -9.65
CA THR A 64 3.87 -3.93 -9.30
C THR A 64 5.39 -3.85 -9.36
N ASP A 65 5.94 -2.76 -9.94
CA ASP A 65 7.40 -2.53 -9.95
C ASP A 65 7.92 -1.94 -8.63
N LEU A 66 7.10 -1.17 -7.92
CA LEU A 66 7.46 -0.48 -6.67
C LEU A 66 6.32 -0.51 -5.66
N ILE A 67 6.61 -0.89 -4.42
CA ILE A 67 5.65 -0.83 -3.33
C ILE A 67 6.01 0.32 -2.40
N VAL A 68 5.04 1.18 -2.11
CA VAL A 68 5.13 2.19 -1.04
C VAL A 68 4.26 1.71 0.11
N LEU A 69 4.86 1.38 1.25
CA LEU A 69 4.14 0.96 2.45
C LEU A 69 4.14 2.11 3.47
N THR A 70 2.97 2.61 3.83
CA THR A 70 2.81 3.66 4.85
C THR A 70 1.95 3.17 6.00
N PHE A 71 2.43 3.34 7.22
CA PHE A 71 1.75 2.87 8.42
C PHE A 71 2.12 3.75 9.62
N PRO A 72 1.24 3.84 10.63
CA PRO A 72 1.59 4.48 11.88
C PRO A 72 2.54 3.58 12.69
N LEU A 73 3.44 4.16 13.47
CA LEU A 73 4.13 3.40 14.51
C LEU A 73 3.18 3.21 15.69
N TYR A 74 2.96 1.97 16.12
CA TYR A 74 2.25 1.67 17.37
C TYR A 74 3.21 0.93 18.29
N VAL A 75 3.46 1.47 19.50
CA VAL A 75 4.36 0.88 20.51
C VAL A 75 5.71 0.47 19.91
N ASP A 76 6.41 1.42 19.29
CA ASP A 76 7.74 1.26 18.65
C ASP A 76 7.92 0.08 17.69
N THR A 77 6.82 -0.47 17.16
CA THR A 77 6.82 -1.62 16.26
C THR A 77 5.88 -1.41 15.07
N LEU A 78 6.07 -2.22 14.02
CA LEU A 78 5.08 -2.32 12.95
C LEU A 78 3.72 -2.68 13.57
N PRO A 79 2.59 -2.07 13.15
CA PRO A 79 1.28 -2.43 13.69
C PRO A 79 1.06 -3.94 13.64
N ALA A 80 0.43 -4.53 14.65
CA ALA A 80 0.19 -5.98 14.71
C ALA A 80 -0.37 -6.59 13.41
N PRO A 81 -1.28 -5.91 12.66
CA PRO A 81 -1.71 -6.39 11.35
C PRO A 81 -0.59 -6.47 10.31
N VAL A 82 0.40 -5.59 10.34
CA VAL A 82 1.55 -5.60 9.41
C VAL A 82 2.50 -6.75 9.73
N ILE A 83 2.87 -6.94 11.00
CA ILE A 83 3.74 -8.05 11.45
C ILE A 83 3.15 -9.40 11.02
N LYS A 84 1.83 -9.58 11.20
CA LYS A 84 1.13 -10.82 10.83
C LYS A 84 1.19 -11.19 9.34
N HIS A 85 1.47 -10.24 8.46
CA HIS A 85 1.45 -10.46 7.00
C HIS A 85 2.82 -10.35 6.35
N LEU A 86 3.88 -10.07 7.13
CA LEU A 86 5.27 -10.08 6.67
C LEU A 86 6.05 -11.32 7.12
N ASN A 87 5.57 -12.03 8.14
CA ASN A 87 6.14 -13.30 8.64
C ASN A 87 5.40 -14.51 8.09
#